data_AF-K6IE72-F1
#
_entry.id   AF-K6IE72-F1
#
_cell.length_a   1.000
_cell.length_b   1.000
_cell.length_c   1.000
_cell.angle_alpha   90.00
_cell.angle_beta   90.00
_cell.angle_gamma   90.00
#
_symmetry.space_group_name_H-M   'P 1'
#
loop_
_entity.id
_entity.type
_entity.pdbx_description
1 polymer ?
#
loop_
_entity_poly.entity_id
_entity_poly.type
_entity_poly.pdbx_seq_one_letter_code
_entity_poly.pdbx_strand_id
1 'polypeptide(L)'
;MDANTGQSSGGHTGIRVGNKVYHYQFFPDEIFHLVRETYDDFAFDYNIISNRTSVLTRLKLTQQEISVLESELDHLYLVQFRHLQNLEMLKKETKFFEELNSPEKKIGLRATAYFAPGEKSKLAKDLKSKLTDALGKNFLNRLEQTLKDEILSPNNELLKMEFPPLPETMNRDKFPFFKPGSYLKIRDILEGILFCQILGEEWNLNEEFKISNTTEPLTEREKILLENFNAKQTEGLIQILTERDPGWAYSALVTLGRLHTIEESIRTGFPVFLSSFPDNSQIFYREDSDNTRALRHIAEETIAIESLARKKISGLRELTEKEYQIWEDVSNRTFELRKRNAIRATWNKLLPQRENKFLIPMRLPENSALAEYLKLAKTRESEYHVRLKKLYPFRLLSENCTTEILKNVQNSFDRKGVPFPGEKIDFGFSPAFIPFYASRWVSNNWNNEGKKIFLSYRRKKLAELLKQNPNWKIHWRESFTFSSSIYKSNREDHFFPLFTDDVFWSRPFYGIVNLTAGLGATLIGIIVSPLDGGERFQKGFQSLFFSFPELAFFNIRKGTFPMVSIKEIPDEYFQFQDEE
;
A
#
# COMPACT_ATOMS: atom_id res chain seq x y z
N MET A 1 5.07 8.93 -20.48
CA MET A 1 6.34 8.55 -19.82
C MET A 1 6.90 7.27 -20.44
N ASP A 2 8.16 6.87 -20.18
CA ASP A 2 8.87 5.77 -20.86
C ASP A 2 8.48 4.33 -20.40
N ALA A 3 8.65 3.35 -21.29
CA ALA A 3 8.35 1.92 -21.09
C ALA A 3 9.39 1.18 -20.21
N ASN A 4 9.02 0.08 -19.55
CA ASN A 4 9.94 -0.80 -18.77
C ASN A 4 9.58 -2.30 -18.90
N THR A 5 10.55 -3.17 -18.58
CA THR A 5 10.48 -4.63 -18.65
C THR A 5 9.57 -5.30 -17.62
N GLY A 6 9.16 -4.60 -16.55
CA GLY A 6 8.36 -5.19 -15.47
C GLY A 6 6.84 -5.02 -15.58
N GLN A 7 6.35 -3.78 -15.68
CA GLN A 7 4.92 -3.47 -15.44
C GLN A 7 4.26 -2.49 -16.43
N SER A 8 4.99 -1.97 -17.42
CA SER A 8 4.34 -1.28 -18.56
C SER A 8 5.32 -1.13 -19.72
N SER A 9 5.23 -2.06 -20.67
CA SER A 9 6.06 -2.12 -21.87
C SER A 9 5.79 -1.00 -22.88
N GLY A 10 4.78 -0.15 -22.66
CA GLY A 10 4.41 0.97 -23.54
C GLY A 10 4.56 2.37 -22.94
N GLY A 11 4.92 2.48 -21.64
CA GLY A 11 4.99 3.74 -20.91
C GLY A 11 3.86 3.94 -19.90
N HIS A 12 3.85 5.08 -19.20
CA HIS A 12 2.80 5.39 -18.21
C HIS A 12 2.26 6.81 -18.39
N THR A 13 1.01 7.00 -18.00
CA THR A 13 0.33 8.31 -18.03
C THR A 13 -0.36 8.49 -16.69
N GLY A 14 -0.17 9.67 -16.11
CA GLY A 14 -0.84 10.11 -14.90
C GLY A 14 -1.20 11.58 -15.01
N ILE A 15 -2.14 12.01 -14.20
CA ILE A 15 -2.57 13.41 -14.07
C ILE A 15 -2.17 13.88 -12.69
N ARG A 16 -1.50 15.02 -12.65
CA ARG A 16 -1.07 15.64 -11.41
C ARG A 16 -1.93 16.88 -11.13
N VAL A 17 -2.47 16.97 -9.91
CA VAL A 17 -3.15 18.16 -9.39
C VAL A 17 -2.54 18.48 -8.02
N GLY A 18 -1.90 19.64 -7.87
CA GLY A 18 -1.10 19.98 -6.68
C GLY A 18 -0.04 18.90 -6.39
N ASN A 19 -0.06 18.33 -5.18
CA ASN A 19 0.81 17.21 -4.79
C ASN A 19 0.20 15.81 -5.04
N LYS A 20 -0.99 15.70 -5.64
CA LYS A 20 -1.65 14.40 -5.90
C LYS A 20 -1.39 13.96 -7.33
N VAL A 21 -0.98 12.71 -7.51
CA VAL A 21 -0.88 12.05 -8.83
C VAL A 21 -1.92 10.96 -8.93
N TYR A 22 -2.76 11.05 -9.95
CA TYR A 22 -3.77 10.05 -10.29
C TYR A 22 -3.32 9.27 -11.52
N HIS A 23 -3.31 7.95 -11.41
CA HIS A 23 -2.98 7.08 -12.53
C HIS A 23 -3.61 5.71 -12.35
N TYR A 24 -3.77 4.97 -13.45
CA TYR A 24 -4.27 3.61 -13.37
C TYR A 24 -3.16 2.56 -13.40
N GLN A 25 -3.29 1.52 -12.58
CA GLN A 25 -2.33 0.41 -12.51
C GLN A 25 -3.07 -0.93 -12.41
N PHE A 26 -2.48 -1.96 -13.01
CA PHE A 26 -2.99 -3.33 -12.96
C PHE A 26 -2.41 -4.08 -11.76
N PHE A 27 -3.28 -4.69 -10.96
CA PHE A 27 -2.91 -5.46 -9.77
C PHE A 27 -3.19 -6.97 -9.94
N PRO A 28 -2.56 -7.85 -9.14
CA PRO A 28 -2.75 -9.30 -9.24
C PRO A 28 -4.17 -9.80 -8.96
N ASP A 29 -5.06 -8.96 -8.41
CA ASP A 29 -6.48 -9.26 -8.23
C ASP A 29 -7.30 -9.14 -9.53
N GLU A 30 -6.63 -8.82 -10.64
CA GLU A 30 -7.17 -8.63 -11.99
C GLU A 30 -8.17 -7.48 -12.10
N ILE A 31 -8.12 -6.52 -11.17
CA ILE A 31 -8.91 -5.30 -11.20
C ILE A 31 -7.97 -4.14 -11.58
N PHE A 32 -8.41 -3.27 -12.48
CA PHE A 32 -7.63 -2.10 -12.87
C PHE A 32 -7.89 -0.93 -11.92
N HIS A 33 -6.89 -0.57 -11.10
CA HIS A 33 -7.05 0.37 -10.00
C HIS A 33 -6.66 1.78 -10.40
N LEU A 34 -7.49 2.76 -10.04
CA LEU A 34 -7.12 4.16 -9.95
C LEU A 34 -6.34 4.36 -8.65
N VAL A 35 -5.06 4.62 -8.79
CA VAL A 35 -4.13 4.91 -7.70
C VAL A 35 -4.05 6.43 -7.53
N ARG A 36 -3.95 6.85 -6.27
CA ARG A 36 -3.68 8.23 -5.87
C ARG A 36 -2.54 8.24 -4.87
N GLU A 37 -1.43 8.84 -5.26
CA GLU A 37 -0.22 8.94 -4.43
C GLU A 37 0.36 10.35 -4.48
N THR A 38 1.37 10.62 -3.65
CA THR A 38 2.05 11.93 -3.66
C THR A 38 2.95 12.04 -4.89
N TYR A 39 3.20 13.27 -5.38
CA TYR A 39 4.12 13.45 -6.49
C TYR A 39 5.54 13.03 -6.15
N ASP A 40 5.98 13.21 -4.90
CA ASP A 40 7.33 12.84 -4.48
C ASP A 40 7.53 11.33 -4.50
N ASP A 41 6.56 10.57 -3.95
CA ASP A 41 6.60 9.11 -3.98
C ASP A 41 6.56 8.61 -5.43
N PHE A 42 5.64 9.15 -6.24
CA PHE A 42 5.54 8.83 -7.66
C PHE A 42 6.86 9.12 -8.38
N ALA A 43 7.43 10.31 -8.22
CA ALA A 43 8.64 10.73 -8.93
C ALA A 43 9.86 9.94 -8.47
N PHE A 44 9.97 9.61 -7.19
CA PHE A 44 11.02 8.75 -6.69
C PHE A 44 10.93 7.34 -7.28
N ASP A 45 9.77 6.70 -7.16
CA ASP A 45 9.57 5.35 -7.67
C ASP A 45 9.71 5.28 -9.18
N TYR A 46 9.24 6.31 -9.89
CA TYR A 46 9.22 6.37 -11.33
C TYR A 46 10.54 6.84 -11.95
N ASN A 47 11.04 8.01 -11.57
CA ASN A 47 12.23 8.62 -12.17
C ASN A 47 13.53 8.08 -11.60
N ILE A 48 13.51 7.69 -10.31
CA ILE A 48 14.72 7.28 -9.59
C ILE A 48 14.85 5.76 -9.56
N ILE A 49 14.03 5.06 -8.77
CA ILE A 49 14.09 3.60 -8.61
C ILE A 49 13.84 2.92 -9.96
N SER A 50 12.75 3.33 -10.60
CA SER A 50 12.40 2.93 -11.94
C SER A 50 13.07 3.78 -13.01
N ASN A 51 14.15 4.53 -12.79
CA ASN A 51 15.01 5.11 -13.84
C ASN A 51 14.31 5.50 -15.17
N ARG A 52 13.13 6.12 -15.12
CA ARG A 52 12.35 6.48 -16.31
C ARG A 52 12.36 7.98 -16.48
N THR A 53 12.34 8.44 -17.73
CA THR A 53 12.16 9.86 -18.00
C THR A 53 10.66 10.18 -17.94
N SER A 54 10.32 11.28 -17.27
CA SER A 54 8.97 11.82 -17.24
C SER A 54 8.90 13.07 -18.13
N VAL A 55 7.86 13.14 -18.95
CA VAL A 55 7.51 14.34 -19.72
C VAL A 55 6.26 14.91 -19.08
N LEU A 56 6.38 16.11 -18.51
CA LEU A 56 5.28 16.81 -17.85
C LEU A 56 4.83 17.93 -18.78
N THR A 57 3.56 17.91 -19.16
CA THR A 57 2.92 19.02 -19.88
C THR A 57 2.09 19.80 -18.87
N ARG A 58 2.45 21.07 -18.61
CA ARG A 58 1.72 21.94 -17.67
C ARG A 58 0.50 22.49 -18.39
N LEU A 59 -0.70 22.07 -17.97
CA LEU A 59 -1.94 22.56 -18.55
C LEU A 59 -2.24 23.96 -18.03
N LYS A 60 -2.73 24.84 -18.92
CA LYS A 60 -3.18 26.18 -18.56
C LYS A 60 -4.68 26.11 -18.24
N LEU A 61 -4.99 25.81 -16.99
CA LEU A 61 -6.35 25.68 -16.49
C LEU A 61 -6.69 26.84 -15.56
N THR A 62 -7.93 27.29 -15.60
CA THR A 62 -8.51 28.21 -14.62
C THR A 62 -8.77 27.49 -13.30
N GLN A 63 -8.93 28.23 -12.19
CA GLN A 63 -9.22 27.63 -10.89
C GLN A 63 -10.49 26.78 -10.89
N GLN A 64 -11.50 27.18 -11.66
CA GLN A 64 -12.73 26.41 -11.82
C GLN A 64 -12.47 25.06 -12.51
N GLU A 65 -11.67 25.05 -13.58
CA GLU A 65 -11.33 23.82 -14.32
C GLU A 65 -10.45 22.88 -13.48
N ILE A 66 -9.52 23.42 -12.68
CA ILE A 66 -8.72 22.65 -11.72
C ILE A 66 -9.63 22.00 -10.68
N SER A 67 -10.56 22.77 -10.10
CA SER A 67 -11.51 22.26 -9.10
C SER A 67 -12.43 21.17 -9.67
N VAL A 68 -12.89 21.31 -10.91
CA VAL A 68 -13.65 20.27 -11.62
C VAL A 68 -12.84 18.99 -11.75
N LEU A 69 -11.60 19.11 -12.21
CA LEU A 69 -10.72 17.96 -12.42
C LEU A 69 -10.40 17.24 -11.10
N GLU A 70 -10.01 17.98 -10.08
CA GLU A 70 -9.68 17.41 -8.77
C GLU A 70 -10.89 16.73 -8.13
N SER A 71 -12.03 17.41 -8.08
CA SER A 71 -13.25 16.88 -7.46
C SER A 71 -13.72 15.60 -8.13
N GLU A 72 -13.67 15.51 -9.46
CA GLU A 72 -14.13 14.33 -10.18
C GLU A 72 -13.14 13.16 -10.08
N LEU A 73 -11.83 13.42 -10.13
CA LEU A 73 -10.82 12.37 -9.93
C LEU A 73 -10.85 11.83 -8.48
N ASP A 74 -11.01 12.70 -7.48
CA ASP A 74 -11.19 12.28 -6.09
C ASP A 74 -12.49 11.48 -5.90
N HIS A 75 -13.58 11.89 -6.55
CA HIS A 75 -14.84 11.14 -6.52
C HIS A 75 -14.68 9.73 -7.12
N LEU A 76 -14.10 9.61 -8.31
CA LEU A 76 -13.84 8.32 -8.96
C LEU A 76 -12.95 7.41 -8.10
N TYR A 77 -11.90 7.99 -7.52
CA TYR A 77 -11.01 7.28 -6.59
C TYR A 77 -11.77 6.76 -5.37
N LEU A 78 -12.59 7.60 -4.73
CA LEU A 78 -13.37 7.21 -3.55
C LEU A 78 -14.42 6.14 -3.87
N VAL A 79 -15.09 6.22 -5.02
CA VAL A 79 -16.05 5.22 -5.49
C VAL A 79 -15.37 3.86 -5.66
N GLN A 80 -14.24 3.81 -6.37
CA GLN A 80 -13.51 2.56 -6.56
C GLN A 80 -12.92 2.04 -5.25
N PHE A 81 -12.36 2.92 -4.42
CA PHE A 81 -11.86 2.55 -3.10
C PHE A 81 -12.96 1.89 -2.26
N ARG A 82 -14.18 2.44 -2.27
CA ARG A 82 -15.31 1.82 -1.57
C ARG A 82 -15.71 0.47 -2.16
N HIS A 83 -15.69 0.31 -3.49
CA HIS A 83 -15.89 -0.99 -4.13
C HIS A 83 -14.89 -2.04 -3.64
N LEU A 84 -13.60 -1.70 -3.59
CA LEU A 84 -12.55 -2.60 -3.11
C LEU A 84 -12.71 -2.90 -1.61
N GLN A 85 -13.10 -1.92 -0.80
CA GLN A 85 -13.42 -2.14 0.61
C GLN A 85 -14.59 -3.11 0.81
N ASN A 86 -15.64 -3.02 -0.02
CA ASN A 86 -16.77 -3.94 0.04
C ASN A 86 -16.32 -5.38 -0.30
N LEU A 87 -15.43 -5.56 -1.27
CA LEU A 87 -14.84 -6.87 -1.59
C LEU A 87 -14.04 -7.43 -0.40
N GLU A 88 -13.17 -6.62 0.22
CA GLU A 88 -12.41 -7.04 1.41
C GLU A 88 -13.32 -7.39 2.58
N MET A 89 -14.47 -6.73 2.71
CA MET A 89 -15.47 -7.05 3.71
C MET A 89 -16.13 -8.42 3.45
N LEU A 90 -16.48 -8.72 2.19
CA LEU A 90 -17.01 -10.04 1.81
C LEU A 90 -15.99 -11.15 2.05
N LYS A 91 -14.71 -10.93 1.76
CA LYS A 91 -13.62 -11.87 2.09
C LYS A 91 -13.56 -12.16 3.59
N LYS A 92 -13.71 -11.12 4.43
CA LYS A 92 -13.74 -11.27 5.90
C LYS A 92 -14.98 -12.02 6.38
N GLU A 93 -16.14 -11.81 5.75
CA GLU A 93 -17.37 -12.58 6.01
C GLU A 93 -17.17 -14.06 5.67
N THR A 94 -16.60 -14.38 4.50
CA THR A 94 -16.26 -15.75 4.11
C THR A 94 -15.32 -16.40 5.13
N LYS A 95 -14.21 -15.72 5.48
CA LYS A 95 -13.24 -16.23 6.47
C LYS A 95 -13.91 -16.55 7.81
N PHE A 96 -14.80 -15.68 8.28
CA PHE A 96 -15.52 -15.89 9.53
C PHE A 96 -16.39 -17.17 9.49
N PHE A 97 -17.10 -17.41 8.39
CA PHE A 97 -17.88 -18.64 8.23
C PHE A 97 -17.02 -19.88 7.99
N GLU A 98 -15.85 -19.76 7.37
CA GLU A 98 -14.88 -20.86 7.28
C GLU A 98 -14.41 -21.29 8.67
N GLU A 99 -14.12 -20.33 9.54
CA GLU A 99 -13.71 -20.58 10.92
C GLU A 99 -14.83 -21.22 11.76
N LEU A 100 -16.08 -20.76 11.59
CA LEU A 100 -17.25 -21.36 12.25
C LEU A 100 -17.58 -22.78 11.78
N ASN A 101 -17.31 -23.10 10.51
CA ASN A 101 -17.48 -24.43 9.95
C ASN A 101 -16.29 -25.36 10.25
N SER A 102 -15.17 -24.82 10.75
CA SER A 102 -14.02 -25.64 11.13
C SER A 102 -14.36 -26.55 12.32
N PRO A 103 -13.74 -27.74 12.42
CA PRO A 103 -13.98 -28.65 13.56
C PRO A 103 -13.65 -28.02 14.92
N GLU A 104 -12.64 -27.14 14.96
CA GLU A 104 -12.21 -26.46 16.19
C GLU A 104 -13.15 -25.30 16.58
N LYS A 105 -13.90 -24.76 15.62
CA LYS A 105 -14.81 -23.60 15.79
C LYS A 105 -14.15 -22.39 16.47
N LYS A 106 -12.83 -22.24 16.29
CA LYS A 106 -12.09 -21.09 16.82
C LYS A 106 -12.08 -19.97 15.79
N ILE A 107 -12.46 -18.77 16.24
CA ILE A 107 -12.62 -17.60 15.40
C ILE A 107 -11.46 -16.63 15.64
N GLY A 108 -10.89 -16.10 14.56
CA GLY A 108 -9.87 -15.06 14.58
C GLY A 108 -10.47 -13.68 14.87
N LEU A 109 -10.12 -13.09 16.01
CA LEU A 109 -10.66 -11.81 16.46
C LEU A 109 -9.58 -10.73 16.45
N ARG A 110 -9.87 -9.54 15.92
CA ARG A 110 -8.83 -8.53 15.62
C ARG A 110 -8.25 -7.94 16.89
N ALA A 111 -6.97 -7.60 16.83
CA ALA A 111 -6.22 -6.96 17.92
C ALA A 111 -6.21 -7.75 19.25
N THR A 112 -6.56 -9.04 19.22
CA THR A 112 -6.58 -9.89 20.42
C THR A 112 -5.26 -10.61 20.67
N ALA A 113 -4.45 -10.83 19.62
CA ALA A 113 -3.15 -11.49 19.76
C ALA A 113 -2.15 -10.68 20.60
N TYR A 114 -2.37 -9.38 20.73
CA TYR A 114 -1.53 -8.49 21.53
C TYR A 114 -1.61 -8.76 23.03
N PHE A 115 -2.56 -9.56 23.50
CA PHE A 115 -2.76 -9.82 24.92
C PHE A 115 -2.54 -11.29 25.25
N ALA A 116 -1.92 -11.55 26.39
CA ALA A 116 -1.68 -12.90 26.88
C ALA A 116 -2.19 -13.04 28.33
N PRO A 117 -2.89 -14.15 28.65
CA PRO A 117 -3.19 -14.48 30.03
C PRO A 117 -1.89 -14.85 30.76
N GLY A 118 -1.77 -14.43 32.03
CA GLY A 118 -0.57 -14.73 32.83
C GLY A 118 -0.26 -13.62 33.83
N GLU A 119 0.85 -12.92 33.60
CA GLU A 119 1.25 -11.80 34.46
C GLU A 119 0.22 -10.68 34.39
N LYS A 120 -0.18 -10.18 35.56
CA LYS A 120 -1.18 -9.12 35.65
C LYS A 120 -0.59 -7.77 35.32
N SER A 121 -1.23 -7.05 34.40
CA SER A 121 -0.84 -5.71 34.02
C SER A 121 -1.20 -4.67 35.09
N LYS A 122 -0.21 -3.87 35.50
CA LYS A 122 -0.42 -2.69 36.35
C LYS A 122 -1.27 -1.63 35.64
N LEU A 123 -1.06 -1.41 34.34
CA LEU A 123 -1.91 -0.55 33.50
C LEU A 123 -3.37 -0.95 33.63
N ALA A 124 -3.66 -2.24 33.42
CA ALA A 124 -5.01 -2.75 33.35
C ALA A 124 -5.74 -2.49 34.67
N LYS A 125 -5.05 -2.64 35.81
CA LYS A 125 -5.57 -2.32 37.14
C LYS A 125 -5.89 -0.82 37.29
N ASP A 126 -4.98 0.06 36.91
CA ASP A 126 -5.17 1.52 37.04
C ASP A 126 -6.26 2.01 36.08
N LEU A 127 -6.28 1.50 34.85
CA LEU A 127 -7.30 1.80 33.86
C LEU A 127 -8.68 1.30 34.32
N LYS A 128 -8.77 0.12 34.92
CA LYS A 128 -10.01 -0.40 35.51
C LYS A 128 -10.53 0.49 36.63
N SER A 129 -9.64 1.10 37.43
CA SER A 129 -10.02 2.12 38.42
C SER A 129 -10.61 3.35 37.73
N LYS A 130 -9.94 3.90 36.71
CA LYS A 130 -10.44 5.07 35.96
C LYS A 130 -11.78 4.80 35.27
N LEU A 131 -11.95 3.63 34.68
CA LEU A 131 -13.23 3.22 34.10
C LEU A 131 -14.31 3.03 35.16
N THR A 132 -13.94 2.54 36.34
CA THR A 132 -14.87 2.43 37.49
C THR A 132 -15.36 3.80 37.94
N ASP A 133 -14.46 4.78 38.00
CA ASP A 133 -14.79 6.15 38.40
C ASP A 133 -15.67 6.84 37.34
N ALA A 134 -15.38 6.64 36.06
CA ALA A 134 -16.09 7.29 34.96
C ALA A 134 -17.43 6.61 34.57
N LEU A 135 -17.47 5.27 34.54
CA LEU A 135 -18.60 4.48 34.01
C LEU A 135 -19.33 3.66 35.09
N GLY A 136 -18.76 3.58 36.30
CA GLY A 136 -19.32 2.89 37.46
C GLY A 136 -18.72 1.50 37.71
N LYS A 137 -18.65 1.11 39.00
CA LYS A 137 -17.98 -0.10 39.52
C LYS A 137 -18.36 -1.43 38.85
N ASN A 138 -19.59 -1.56 38.36
CA ASN A 138 -20.09 -2.78 37.72
C ASN A 138 -20.23 -2.64 36.20
N PHE A 139 -19.71 -1.58 35.58
CA PHE A 139 -19.87 -1.35 34.14
C PHE A 139 -19.33 -2.49 33.30
N LEU A 140 -18.05 -2.86 33.48
CA LEU A 140 -17.40 -3.91 32.67
C LEU A 140 -18.12 -5.26 32.80
N ASN A 141 -18.46 -5.66 34.02
CA ASN A 141 -19.19 -6.90 34.25
C ASN A 141 -20.59 -6.87 33.60
N ARG A 142 -21.31 -5.74 33.70
CA ARG A 142 -22.63 -5.60 33.04
C ARG A 142 -22.49 -5.63 31.52
N LEU A 143 -21.46 -5.00 30.97
CA LEU A 143 -21.19 -4.99 29.54
C LEU A 143 -20.89 -6.40 29.04
N GLU A 144 -19.97 -7.11 29.68
CA GLU A 144 -19.63 -8.49 29.33
C GLU A 144 -20.86 -9.41 29.37
N GLN A 145 -21.67 -9.32 30.44
CA GLN A 145 -22.88 -10.13 30.56
C GLN A 145 -23.91 -9.77 29.49
N THR A 146 -24.12 -8.48 29.20
CA THR A 146 -25.04 -8.04 28.13
C THR A 146 -24.63 -8.62 26.77
N LEU A 147 -23.33 -8.59 26.46
CA LEU A 147 -22.79 -9.14 25.20
C LEU A 147 -22.90 -10.67 25.14
N LYS A 148 -22.63 -11.36 26.26
CA LYS A 148 -22.82 -12.82 26.36
C LYS A 148 -24.28 -13.21 26.21
N ASP A 149 -25.19 -12.50 26.86
CA ASP A 149 -26.63 -12.73 26.77
C ASP A 149 -27.11 -12.53 25.32
N GLU A 150 -26.60 -11.52 24.61
CA GLU A 150 -26.95 -11.30 23.20
C GLU A 150 -26.51 -12.47 22.31
N ILE A 151 -25.28 -12.98 22.47
CA ILE A 151 -24.78 -14.07 21.61
C ILE A 151 -25.30 -15.46 22.02
N LEU A 152 -25.72 -15.66 23.27
CA LEU A 152 -26.34 -16.90 23.77
C LEU A 152 -27.86 -16.94 23.56
N SER A 153 -28.48 -15.77 23.29
CA SER A 153 -29.91 -15.64 23.06
C SER A 153 -30.43 -16.59 21.98
N PRO A 154 -31.63 -17.19 22.15
CA PRO A 154 -32.31 -17.94 21.08
C PRO A 154 -32.62 -17.11 19.84
N ASN A 155 -32.54 -15.78 19.95
CA ASN A 155 -32.83 -14.83 18.87
C ASN A 155 -31.57 -14.10 18.38
N ASN A 156 -30.36 -14.62 18.65
CA ASN A 156 -29.15 -14.00 18.14
C ASN A 156 -29.14 -13.95 16.60
N GLU A 157 -28.46 -12.95 16.03
CA GLU A 157 -28.45 -12.73 14.57
C GLU A 157 -27.74 -13.85 13.80
N LEU A 158 -26.86 -14.63 14.46
CA LEU A 158 -26.19 -15.78 13.82
C LEU A 158 -27.17 -16.91 13.51
N LEU A 159 -28.24 -17.09 14.31
CA LEU A 159 -29.28 -18.10 14.07
C LEU A 159 -30.27 -17.71 12.96
N LYS A 160 -30.38 -16.41 12.66
CA LYS A 160 -31.25 -15.86 11.62
C LYS A 160 -30.44 -14.94 10.71
N MET A 161 -29.33 -15.47 10.20
CA MET A 161 -28.36 -14.68 9.45
C MET A 161 -29.00 -14.11 8.18
N GLU A 162 -29.01 -12.78 8.07
CA GLU A 162 -29.39 -12.10 6.86
C GLU A 162 -28.16 -11.80 6.01
N PHE A 163 -28.27 -12.10 4.72
CA PHE A 163 -27.26 -11.82 3.72
C PHE A 163 -27.79 -10.72 2.79
N PRO A 164 -27.45 -9.42 3.03
CA PRO A 164 -27.97 -8.31 2.23
C PRO A 164 -27.67 -8.52 0.75
N PRO A 165 -28.62 -8.36 -0.19
CA PRO A 165 -28.38 -8.69 -1.59
C PRO A 165 -27.21 -7.88 -2.15
N LEU A 166 -26.42 -8.50 -3.04
CA LEU A 166 -25.39 -7.78 -3.78
C LEU A 166 -26.06 -6.71 -4.67
N PRO A 167 -25.44 -5.52 -4.84
CA PRO A 167 -26.03 -4.47 -5.68
C PRO A 167 -26.22 -4.97 -7.11
N GLU A 168 -27.46 -5.00 -7.60
CA GLU A 168 -27.82 -5.54 -8.92
C GLU A 168 -26.98 -4.91 -10.05
N THR A 169 -26.73 -3.61 -9.94
CA THR A 169 -25.86 -2.85 -10.84
C THR A 169 -24.76 -2.16 -10.06
N MET A 170 -23.55 -2.14 -10.62
CA MET A 170 -22.44 -1.36 -10.10
C MET A 170 -22.04 -0.33 -11.14
N ASN A 171 -21.64 0.86 -10.68
CA ASN A 171 -21.36 2.00 -11.55
C ASN A 171 -20.12 2.72 -11.02
N ARG A 172 -19.26 3.20 -11.93
CA ARG A 172 -18.01 3.89 -11.60
C ARG A 172 -18.21 5.28 -10.97
N ASP A 173 -19.41 5.85 -11.12
CA ASP A 173 -19.73 7.23 -10.77
C ASP A 173 -20.69 7.33 -9.58
N LYS A 174 -21.24 6.21 -9.10
CA LYS A 174 -22.14 6.19 -7.96
C LYS A 174 -21.45 5.56 -6.77
N PHE A 175 -21.53 6.23 -5.61
CA PHE A 175 -20.96 5.71 -4.38
C PHE A 175 -21.65 4.37 -4.01
N PRO A 176 -20.89 3.27 -3.87
CA PRO A 176 -21.46 1.94 -3.70
C PRO A 176 -21.76 1.69 -2.22
N PHE A 177 -22.86 2.28 -1.75
CA PHE A 177 -23.40 1.96 -0.44
C PHE A 177 -23.76 0.48 -0.41
N PHE A 178 -23.06 -0.24 0.47
CA PHE A 178 -23.25 -1.66 0.68
C PHE A 178 -23.56 -1.86 2.16
N LYS A 179 -24.74 -2.41 2.44
CA LYS A 179 -25.14 -2.74 3.81
C LYS A 179 -24.31 -3.95 4.25
N PRO A 180 -23.47 -3.83 5.29
CA PRO A 180 -22.78 -4.99 5.83
C PRO A 180 -23.77 -6.03 6.35
N GLY A 181 -23.41 -7.31 6.21
CA GLY A 181 -24.16 -8.40 6.84
C GLY A 181 -23.99 -8.38 8.36
N SER A 182 -24.83 -9.17 9.06
CA SER A 182 -24.82 -9.30 10.52
C SER A 182 -23.49 -9.80 11.11
N TYR A 183 -22.59 -10.33 10.28
CA TYR A 183 -21.30 -10.86 10.73
C TYR A 183 -20.45 -9.79 11.43
N LEU A 184 -20.51 -8.53 11.00
CA LEU A 184 -19.76 -7.44 11.63
C LEU A 184 -20.21 -7.23 13.07
N LYS A 185 -21.53 -7.20 13.29
CA LYS A 185 -22.10 -7.05 14.64
C LYS A 185 -21.73 -8.22 15.53
N ILE A 186 -21.86 -9.45 15.02
CA ILE A 186 -21.46 -10.66 15.75
C ILE A 186 -19.98 -10.60 16.12
N ARG A 187 -19.12 -10.23 15.18
CA ARG A 187 -17.69 -10.10 15.43
C ARG A 187 -17.37 -9.03 16.47
N ASP A 188 -18.05 -7.88 16.42
CA ASP A 188 -17.89 -6.78 17.37
C ASP A 188 -18.32 -7.20 18.78
N ILE A 189 -19.40 -7.99 18.92
CA ILE A 189 -19.83 -8.59 20.19
C ILE A 189 -18.74 -9.54 20.73
N LEU A 190 -18.20 -10.43 19.89
CA LEU A 190 -17.16 -11.39 20.29
C LEU A 190 -15.86 -10.68 20.70
N GLU A 191 -15.45 -9.67 19.95
CA GLU A 191 -14.31 -8.80 20.29
C GLU A 191 -14.57 -8.04 21.60
N GLY A 192 -15.80 -7.58 21.84
CA GLY A 192 -16.20 -6.88 23.07
C GLY A 192 -16.22 -7.77 24.32
N ILE A 193 -16.62 -9.04 24.18
CA ILE A 193 -16.52 -10.04 25.26
C ILE A 193 -15.04 -10.22 25.65
N LEU A 194 -14.15 -10.40 24.67
CA LEU A 194 -12.72 -10.54 24.93
C LEU A 194 -12.11 -9.26 25.52
N PHE A 195 -12.49 -8.07 25.06
CA PHE A 195 -12.06 -6.81 25.66
C PHE A 195 -12.38 -6.77 27.17
N CYS A 196 -13.62 -7.15 27.54
CA CYS A 196 -14.02 -7.19 28.94
C CYS A 196 -13.21 -8.22 29.74
N GLN A 197 -12.92 -9.39 29.16
CA GLN A 197 -12.12 -10.44 29.80
C GLN A 197 -10.67 -10.01 29.99
N ILE A 198 -10.03 -9.48 28.95
CA ILE A 198 -8.66 -8.94 28.97
C ILE A 198 -8.52 -7.93 30.12
N LEU A 199 -9.44 -6.97 30.22
CA LEU A 199 -9.38 -5.93 31.25
C LEU A 199 -9.82 -6.44 32.63
N GLY A 200 -10.79 -7.36 32.67
CA GLY A 200 -11.32 -7.96 33.90
C GLY A 200 -10.27 -8.80 34.63
N GLU A 201 -9.55 -9.63 33.87
CA GLU A 201 -8.48 -10.53 34.31
C GLU A 201 -7.09 -9.87 34.33
N GLU A 202 -6.99 -8.62 33.88
CA GLU A 202 -5.77 -7.80 33.86
C GLU A 202 -4.66 -8.42 32.99
N TRP A 203 -5.00 -8.94 31.80
CA TRP A 203 -4.02 -9.52 30.88
C TRP A 203 -2.95 -8.48 30.49
N ASN A 204 -1.72 -8.93 30.29
CA ASN A 204 -0.62 -8.09 29.86
C ASN A 204 -0.36 -8.24 28.35
N LEU A 205 0.50 -7.40 27.79
CA LEU A 205 0.92 -7.52 26.40
C LEU A 205 1.63 -8.86 26.18
N ASN A 206 1.36 -9.47 25.03
CA ASN A 206 2.09 -10.60 24.53
C ASN A 206 3.45 -10.13 23.98
N GLU A 207 4.54 -10.60 24.58
CA GLU A 207 5.91 -10.26 24.22
C GLU A 207 6.23 -10.52 22.73
N GLU A 208 5.60 -11.52 22.10
CA GLU A 208 5.81 -11.83 20.67
C GLU A 208 5.35 -10.69 19.75
N PHE A 209 4.29 -9.97 20.13
CA PHE A 209 3.69 -8.92 19.32
C PHE A 209 4.07 -7.51 19.77
N LYS A 210 5.10 -7.42 20.61
CA LYS A 210 5.73 -6.18 21.02
C LYS A 210 6.93 -5.87 20.14
N ILE A 211 7.06 -4.61 19.73
CA ILE A 211 8.23 -4.09 19.05
C ILE A 211 8.89 -3.09 19.98
N SER A 212 10.14 -3.34 20.33
CA SER A 212 10.94 -2.41 21.14
C SER A 212 12.18 -1.99 20.37
N ASN A 213 12.37 -0.67 20.27
CA ASN A 213 13.60 -0.10 19.72
C ASN A 213 14.52 0.31 20.88
N THR A 214 15.34 -0.62 21.37
CA THR A 214 16.26 -0.39 22.50
C THR A 214 17.50 0.42 22.12
N THR A 215 17.68 0.80 20.85
CA THR A 215 18.90 1.49 20.40
C THR A 215 18.82 3.00 20.56
N GLU A 216 17.62 3.59 20.54
CA GLU A 216 17.46 5.03 20.68
C GLU A 216 16.45 5.36 21.78
N PRO A 217 16.87 5.98 22.90
CA PRO A 217 15.97 6.33 23.99
C PRO A 217 15.00 7.44 23.59
N LEU A 218 13.88 7.52 24.31
CA LEU A 218 12.96 8.65 24.25
C LEU A 218 13.67 9.93 24.73
N THR A 219 13.44 11.02 24.02
CA THR A 219 13.76 12.36 24.50
C THR A 219 12.74 12.79 25.56
N GLU A 220 13.11 13.74 26.43
CA GLU A 220 12.17 14.33 27.40
C GLU A 220 10.91 14.89 26.72
N ARG A 221 11.07 15.46 25.52
CA ARG A 221 9.93 16.00 24.76
C ARG A 221 8.99 14.90 24.28
N GLU A 222 9.52 13.81 23.73
CA GLU A 222 8.73 12.65 23.32
C GLU A 222 8.03 12.00 24.52
N LYS A 223 8.69 11.92 25.67
CA LYS A 223 8.09 11.40 26.90
C LYS A 223 6.87 12.23 27.34
N ILE A 224 7.01 13.57 27.38
CA ILE A 224 5.88 14.47 27.70
C ILE A 224 4.73 14.32 26.69
N LEU A 225 5.06 14.20 25.39
CA LEU A 225 4.05 13.99 24.35
C LEU A 225 3.30 12.67 24.54
N LEU A 226 4.02 11.59 24.87
CA LEU A 226 3.44 10.28 25.14
C LEU A 226 2.59 10.27 26.42
N GLU A 227 3.02 10.94 27.50
CA GLU A 227 2.23 11.08 28.73
C GLU A 227 0.90 11.80 28.49
N ASN A 228 0.93 12.91 27.75
CA ASN A 228 -0.27 13.64 27.36
C ASN A 228 -1.17 12.82 26.43
N PHE A 229 -0.57 12.12 25.46
CA PHE A 229 -1.31 11.25 24.55
C PHE A 229 -1.96 10.08 25.29
N ASN A 230 -1.29 9.48 26.27
CA ASN A 230 -1.83 8.43 27.12
C ASN A 230 -3.10 8.86 27.87
N ALA A 231 -3.11 10.10 28.40
CA ALA A 231 -4.30 10.67 29.04
C ALA A 231 -5.45 10.82 28.03
N LYS A 232 -5.19 11.39 26.85
CA LYS A 232 -6.19 11.54 25.78
C LYS A 232 -6.72 10.20 25.27
N GLN A 233 -5.87 9.19 25.13
CA GLN A 233 -6.28 7.83 24.75
C GLN A 233 -7.17 7.18 25.82
N THR A 234 -6.91 7.46 27.09
CA THR A 234 -7.76 6.97 28.19
C THR A 234 -9.16 7.59 28.10
N GLU A 235 -9.25 8.90 27.86
CA GLU A 235 -10.53 9.60 27.65
C GLU A 235 -11.25 9.08 26.38
N GLY A 236 -10.52 8.90 25.29
CA GLY A 236 -11.04 8.33 24.05
C GLY A 236 -11.58 6.91 24.24
N LEU A 237 -10.91 6.08 25.05
CA LEU A 237 -11.41 4.74 25.39
C LEU A 237 -12.72 4.82 26.17
N ILE A 238 -12.86 5.74 27.13
CA ILE A 238 -14.12 5.95 27.86
C ILE A 238 -15.24 6.35 26.90
N GLN A 239 -14.94 7.23 25.94
CA GLN A 239 -15.91 7.65 24.91
C GLN A 239 -16.34 6.47 24.03
N ILE A 240 -15.38 5.68 23.50
CA ILE A 240 -15.65 4.47 22.69
C ILE A 240 -16.59 3.51 23.43
N LEU A 241 -16.33 3.26 24.73
CA LEU A 241 -17.14 2.37 25.56
C LEU A 241 -18.53 2.93 25.89
N THR A 242 -18.70 4.25 25.82
CA THR A 242 -19.97 4.92 26.09
C THR A 242 -20.86 4.92 24.84
N GLU A 243 -20.30 5.36 23.70
CA GLU A 243 -21.03 5.52 22.44
C GLU A 243 -21.31 4.16 21.77
N ARG A 244 -20.31 3.26 21.74
CA ARG A 244 -20.38 1.92 21.13
C ARG A 244 -20.86 1.94 19.67
N ASP A 245 -20.32 2.87 18.89
CA ASP A 245 -20.50 2.91 17.44
C ASP A 245 -20.02 1.59 16.78
N PRO A 246 -20.51 1.23 15.58
CA PRO A 246 -20.13 -0.01 14.92
C PRO A 246 -18.61 -0.18 14.77
N GLY A 247 -18.07 -1.28 15.33
CA GLY A 247 -16.62 -1.53 15.35
C GLY A 247 -15.91 -1.02 16.61
N TRP A 248 -16.66 -0.56 17.63
CA TRP A 248 -16.12 -0.04 18.88
C TRP A 248 -15.20 -1.03 19.58
N ALA A 249 -15.47 -2.34 19.52
CA ALA A 249 -14.70 -3.32 20.29
C ALA A 249 -13.29 -3.46 19.72
N TYR A 250 -13.16 -3.49 18.40
CA TYR A 250 -11.85 -3.43 17.74
C TYR A 250 -11.09 -2.16 18.09
N SER A 251 -11.75 -1.00 18.01
CA SER A 251 -11.11 0.27 18.39
C SER A 251 -10.67 0.28 19.85
N ALA A 252 -11.50 -0.24 20.77
CA ALA A 252 -11.19 -0.34 22.19
C ALA A 252 -9.98 -1.27 22.44
N LEU A 253 -9.90 -2.41 21.76
CA LEU A 253 -8.76 -3.34 21.85
C LEU A 253 -7.45 -2.71 21.33
N VAL A 254 -7.51 -1.98 20.21
CA VAL A 254 -6.33 -1.26 19.68
C VAL A 254 -5.89 -0.15 20.62
N THR A 255 -6.82 0.67 21.11
CA THR A 255 -6.51 1.73 22.10
C THR A 255 -5.93 1.14 23.37
N LEU A 256 -6.50 0.04 23.88
CA LEU A 256 -5.95 -0.67 25.04
C LEU A 256 -4.51 -1.13 24.77
N GLY A 257 -4.27 -1.81 23.64
CA GLY A 257 -2.92 -2.29 23.30
C GLY A 257 -1.91 -1.15 23.22
N ARG A 258 -2.29 -0.01 22.64
CA ARG A 258 -1.46 1.20 22.58
C ARG A 258 -1.21 1.83 23.94
N LEU A 259 -2.21 1.89 24.82
CA LEU A 259 -2.02 2.36 26.20
C LEU A 259 -0.95 1.53 26.92
N HIS A 260 -0.96 0.20 26.77
CA HIS A 260 0.09 -0.65 27.32
C HIS A 260 1.47 -0.34 26.72
N THR A 261 1.58 -0.20 25.40
CA THR A 261 2.89 0.10 24.77
C THR A 261 3.40 1.49 25.13
N ILE A 262 2.51 2.48 25.27
CA ILE A 262 2.86 3.84 25.70
C ILE A 262 3.38 3.85 27.13
N GLU A 263 2.69 3.19 28.06
CA GLU A 263 3.16 3.10 29.44
C GLU A 263 4.49 2.35 29.53
N GLU A 264 4.65 1.25 28.80
CA GLU A 264 5.92 0.54 28.74
C GLU A 264 7.03 1.43 28.15
N SER A 265 6.70 2.26 27.16
CA SER A 265 7.64 3.22 26.59
C SER A 265 8.12 4.25 27.63
N ILE A 266 7.17 4.84 28.36
CA ILE A 266 7.45 5.82 29.42
C ILE A 266 8.27 5.19 30.55
N ARG A 267 7.93 3.96 30.96
CA ARG A 267 8.59 3.23 32.04
C ARG A 267 10.02 2.82 31.69
N THR A 268 10.24 2.33 30.48
CA THR A 268 11.55 1.84 30.03
C THR A 268 12.44 2.95 29.50
N GLY A 269 11.86 4.08 29.08
CA GLY A 269 12.56 5.18 28.42
C GLY A 269 12.87 4.89 26.94
N PHE A 270 12.30 3.83 26.36
CA PHE A 270 12.52 3.46 24.95
C PHE A 270 11.18 3.35 24.21
N PRO A 271 11.09 3.72 22.93
CA PRO A 271 9.86 3.52 22.16
C PRO A 271 9.47 2.04 22.06
N VAL A 272 8.23 1.75 22.43
CA VAL A 272 7.57 0.44 22.32
C VAL A 272 6.28 0.58 21.55
N PHE A 273 6.02 -0.33 20.61
CA PHE A 273 4.86 -0.31 19.72
C PHE A 273 4.27 -1.70 19.50
N LEU A 274 3.03 -1.75 19.02
CA LEU A 274 2.38 -2.99 18.61
C LEU A 274 2.91 -3.46 17.25
N SER A 275 3.15 -4.77 17.12
CA SER A 275 3.49 -5.43 15.86
C SER A 275 2.29 -5.41 14.91
N SER A 276 2.36 -4.55 13.90
CA SER A 276 1.22 -4.15 13.05
C SER A 276 1.26 -4.72 11.63
N PHE A 277 2.28 -5.53 11.30
CA PHE A 277 2.29 -6.29 10.05
C PHE A 277 1.06 -7.21 9.96
N PRO A 278 0.34 -7.29 8.83
CA PRO A 278 -0.71 -8.29 8.62
C PRO A 278 -0.20 -9.73 8.69
N ASP A 279 -1.09 -10.69 9.02
CA ASP A 279 -0.75 -12.12 9.06
C ASP A 279 -0.38 -12.68 7.67
N ASN A 280 -1.01 -12.16 6.62
CA ASN A 280 -0.78 -12.55 5.22
C ASN A 280 0.27 -11.68 4.50
N SER A 281 1.14 -11.00 5.26
CA SER A 281 2.23 -10.21 4.65
C SER A 281 3.15 -11.11 3.84
N GLN A 282 3.65 -10.61 2.71
CA GLN A 282 4.66 -11.33 1.94
C GLN A 282 5.93 -11.49 2.78
N ILE A 283 6.46 -12.71 2.85
CA ILE A 283 7.67 -13.02 3.61
C ILE A 283 8.83 -13.19 2.64
N PHE A 284 9.93 -12.52 2.93
CA PHE A 284 11.20 -12.64 2.22
C PHE A 284 12.25 -13.25 3.16
N TYR A 285 12.89 -14.34 2.72
CA TYR A 285 13.97 -14.98 3.47
C TYR A 285 15.33 -14.39 3.08
N ARG A 286 16.15 -14.07 4.09
CA ARG A 286 17.45 -13.42 3.91
C ARG A 286 18.50 -14.35 3.31
N GLU A 287 18.41 -15.65 3.59
CA GLU A 287 19.33 -16.70 3.13
C GLU A 287 19.21 -16.99 1.63
N ASP A 288 18.02 -16.80 1.04
CA ASP A 288 17.79 -16.91 -0.41
C ASP A 288 18.21 -15.65 -1.20
N SER A 289 18.73 -14.64 -0.49
CA SER A 289 19.01 -13.33 -1.05
C SER A 289 20.52 -13.12 -1.27
N ASP A 290 20.94 -13.11 -2.55
CA ASP A 290 22.19 -12.43 -2.98
C ASP A 290 22.14 -10.91 -2.70
N ASN A 291 21.04 -10.41 -2.10
CA ASN A 291 20.67 -9.02 -1.91
C ASN A 291 20.97 -8.49 -0.49
N THR A 292 21.94 -9.06 0.23
CA THR A 292 22.36 -8.55 1.55
C THR A 292 22.65 -7.04 1.53
N ARG A 293 23.21 -6.53 0.42
CA ARG A 293 23.46 -5.10 0.22
C ARG A 293 22.17 -4.29 0.05
N ALA A 294 21.16 -4.82 -0.65
CA ALA A 294 19.88 -4.16 -0.86
C ALA A 294 19.10 -4.05 0.44
N LEU A 295 19.06 -5.14 1.21
CA LEU A 295 18.42 -5.17 2.51
C LEU A 295 19.13 -4.24 3.51
N ARG A 296 20.46 -4.12 3.43
CA ARG A 296 21.20 -3.14 4.25
C ARG A 296 20.85 -1.70 3.86
N HIS A 297 20.81 -1.39 2.57
CA HIS A 297 20.41 -0.06 2.08
C HIS A 297 18.98 0.29 2.50
N ILE A 298 18.02 -0.61 2.29
CA ILE A 298 16.62 -0.41 2.71
C ILE A 298 16.53 -0.22 4.23
N ALA A 299 17.31 -0.95 5.01
CA ALA A 299 17.37 -0.76 6.45
C ALA A 299 17.93 0.62 6.83
N GLU A 300 19.02 1.07 6.21
CA GLU A 300 19.61 2.41 6.43
C GLU A 300 18.62 3.53 6.08
N GLU A 301 17.91 3.41 4.97
CA GLU A 301 16.86 4.36 4.56
C GLU A 301 15.69 4.38 5.53
N THR A 302 15.19 3.21 5.95
CA THR A 302 14.06 3.13 6.89
C THR A 302 14.43 3.73 8.25
N ILE A 303 15.67 3.52 8.71
CA ILE A 303 16.21 4.18 9.92
C ILE A 303 16.24 5.70 9.75
N ALA A 304 16.64 6.21 8.58
CA ALA A 304 16.63 7.64 8.32
C ALA A 304 15.21 8.24 8.32
N ILE A 305 14.23 7.50 7.78
CA ILE A 305 12.82 7.89 7.82
C ILE A 305 12.31 7.90 9.27
N GLU A 306 12.66 6.91 10.08
CA GLU A 306 12.31 6.85 11.51
C GLU A 306 12.87 8.07 12.26
N SER A 307 14.15 8.38 12.06
CA SER A 307 14.80 9.55 12.66
C SER A 307 14.11 10.87 12.26
N LEU A 308 13.72 11.01 10.99
CA LEU A 308 12.98 12.17 10.50
C LEU A 308 11.58 12.27 11.13
N ALA A 309 10.86 11.15 11.24
CA ALA A 309 9.55 11.09 11.88
C ALA A 309 9.65 11.52 13.36
N ARG A 310 10.64 11.01 14.09
CA ARG A 310 10.91 11.40 15.49
C ARG A 310 11.24 12.88 15.65
N LYS A 311 12.07 13.43 14.74
CA LYS A 311 12.38 14.87 14.72
C LYS A 311 11.12 15.71 14.50
N LYS A 312 10.26 15.32 13.56
CA LYS A 312 8.97 16.00 13.32
C LYS A 312 8.07 15.92 14.55
N ILE A 313 7.94 14.74 15.16
CA ILE A 313 7.13 14.51 16.36
C ILE A 313 7.62 15.34 17.54
N SER A 314 8.93 15.40 17.75
CA SER A 314 9.54 16.21 18.81
C SER A 314 9.23 17.71 18.68
N GLY A 315 9.00 18.19 17.46
CA GLY A 315 8.60 19.57 17.17
C GLY A 315 7.12 19.87 17.39
N LEU A 316 6.27 18.85 17.62
CA LEU A 316 4.84 19.04 17.79
C LEU A 316 4.50 19.62 19.16
N ARG A 317 3.40 20.39 19.21
CA ARG A 317 2.79 20.81 20.48
C ARG A 317 2.11 19.65 21.19
N GLU A 318 1.47 18.80 20.41
CA GLU A 318 0.68 17.66 20.85
C GLU A 318 0.81 16.51 19.84
N LEU A 319 0.76 15.28 20.33
CA LEU A 319 0.75 14.07 19.50
C LEU A 319 -0.70 13.66 19.24
N THR A 320 -1.11 13.53 17.97
CA THR A 320 -2.42 12.96 17.63
C THR A 320 -2.29 11.49 17.21
N GLU A 321 -3.43 10.81 17.05
CA GLU A 321 -3.53 9.47 16.47
C GLU A 321 -2.79 9.32 15.14
N LYS A 322 -2.86 10.35 14.29
CA LYS A 322 -2.22 10.32 12.98
C LYS A 322 -0.69 10.27 13.12
N GLU A 323 -0.11 11.12 13.96
CA GLU A 323 1.34 11.16 14.16
C GLU A 323 1.84 9.96 14.95
N TYR A 324 1.10 9.48 15.96
CA TYR A 324 1.42 8.23 16.64
C TYR A 324 1.45 7.05 15.67
N GLN A 325 0.45 6.93 14.80
CA GLN A 325 0.39 5.86 13.81
C GLN A 325 1.54 5.90 12.79
N ILE A 326 1.98 7.10 12.38
CA ILE A 326 3.15 7.26 11.50
C ILE A 326 4.40 6.74 12.22
N TRP A 327 4.55 7.08 13.51
CA TRP A 327 5.68 6.61 14.32
C TRP A 327 5.64 5.08 14.51
N GLU A 328 4.47 4.53 14.81
CA GLU A 328 4.26 3.09 14.94
C GLU A 328 4.58 2.35 13.64
N ASP A 329 4.12 2.85 12.49
CA ASP A 329 4.33 2.23 11.16
C ASP A 329 5.81 2.21 10.78
N VAL A 330 6.51 3.34 10.89
CA VAL A 330 7.94 3.40 10.55
C VAL A 330 8.78 2.53 11.49
N SER A 331 8.48 2.56 12.80
CA SER A 331 9.20 1.75 13.79
C SER A 331 8.99 0.25 13.55
N ASN A 332 7.78 -0.15 13.16
CA ASN A 332 7.47 -1.52 12.75
C ASN A 332 8.36 -1.96 11.58
N ARG A 333 8.43 -1.14 10.52
CA ARG A 333 9.22 -1.43 9.32
C ARG A 333 10.71 -1.50 9.63
N THR A 334 11.25 -0.56 10.41
CA THR A 334 12.64 -0.60 10.85
C THR A 334 12.93 -1.88 11.64
N PHE A 335 12.08 -2.24 12.59
CA PHE A 335 12.27 -3.43 13.42
C PHE A 335 12.26 -4.71 12.58
N GLU A 336 11.36 -4.81 11.61
CA GLU A 336 11.27 -5.98 10.73
C GLU A 336 12.54 -6.17 9.89
N LEU A 337 13.14 -5.09 9.40
CA LEU A 337 14.38 -5.12 8.62
C LEU A 337 15.63 -5.48 9.45
N ARG A 338 15.56 -5.31 10.78
CA ARG A 338 16.62 -5.74 11.71
C ARG A 338 16.59 -7.26 11.97
N LYS A 339 15.48 -7.95 11.67
CA LYS A 339 15.40 -9.41 11.83
C LYS A 339 16.41 -10.14 10.96
N ARG A 340 16.89 -11.28 11.44
CA ARG A 340 17.99 -12.01 10.77
C ARG A 340 17.54 -12.86 9.60
N ASN A 341 16.33 -13.45 9.64
CA ASN A 341 15.97 -14.53 8.72
C ASN A 341 14.78 -14.16 7.82
N ALA A 342 13.61 -13.92 8.41
CA ALA A 342 12.37 -13.65 7.66
C ALA A 342 11.95 -12.19 7.85
N ILE A 343 11.74 -11.50 6.73
CA ILE A 343 11.30 -10.10 6.68
C ILE A 343 9.90 -10.08 6.07
N ARG A 344 8.93 -9.57 6.81
CA ARG A 344 7.59 -9.26 6.27
C ARG A 344 7.65 -7.93 5.52
N ALA A 345 7.07 -7.86 4.34
CA ALA A 345 6.90 -6.59 3.62
C ALA A 345 5.46 -6.40 3.16
N THR A 346 5.02 -5.15 3.20
CA THR A 346 3.73 -4.71 2.67
C THR A 346 3.81 -3.22 2.32
N TRP A 347 3.13 -2.84 1.24
CA TRP A 347 3.01 -1.44 0.81
C TRP A 347 1.85 -0.71 1.49
N ASN A 348 0.95 -1.47 2.13
CA ASN A 348 -0.18 -0.90 2.84
C ASN A 348 0.25 -0.28 4.16
N LYS A 349 -0.49 0.74 4.60
CA LYS A 349 -0.39 1.30 5.95
C LYS A 349 -0.54 0.17 6.98
N LEU A 350 0.40 0.07 7.92
CA LEU A 350 0.31 -0.89 9.00
C LEU A 350 -0.74 -0.43 10.02
N LEU A 351 -1.62 -1.35 10.41
CA LEU A 351 -2.66 -1.14 11.41
C LEU A 351 -2.63 -2.32 12.39
N PRO A 352 -2.75 -2.09 13.72
CA PRO A 352 -2.78 -3.17 14.69
C PRO A 352 -4.03 -4.04 14.49
N GLN A 353 -3.87 -5.23 13.90
CA GLN A 353 -4.99 -6.11 13.57
C GLN A 353 -4.68 -7.59 13.76
N ARG A 354 -3.58 -7.93 14.44
CA ARG A 354 -3.18 -9.33 14.69
C ARG A 354 -4.29 -10.09 15.39
N GLU A 355 -4.63 -11.26 14.85
CA GLU A 355 -5.71 -12.10 15.34
C GLU A 355 -5.17 -13.26 16.16
N ASN A 356 -5.79 -13.54 17.31
CA ASN A 356 -5.68 -14.83 17.97
C ASN A 356 -7.02 -15.57 17.85
N LYS A 357 -6.99 -16.89 17.91
CA LYS A 357 -8.13 -17.76 17.65
C LYS A 357 -8.75 -18.24 18.94
N PHE A 358 -10.03 -17.91 19.15
CA PHE A 358 -10.74 -18.23 20.39
C PHE A 358 -11.95 -19.12 20.14
N LEU A 359 -12.16 -20.06 21.07
CA LEU A 359 -13.43 -20.76 21.21
C LEU A 359 -14.28 -19.97 22.22
N ILE A 360 -15.24 -19.20 21.73
CA ILE A 360 -16.14 -18.41 22.57
C ILE A 360 -17.50 -19.13 22.64
N PRO A 361 -18.04 -19.38 23.86
CA PRO A 361 -19.39 -19.93 23.99
C PRO A 361 -20.42 -19.04 23.29
N MET A 362 -21.11 -19.61 22.32
CA MET A 362 -22.17 -18.95 21.57
C MET A 362 -23.20 -19.97 21.13
N ARG A 363 -24.45 -19.52 20.93
CA ARG A 363 -25.48 -20.38 20.38
C ARG A 363 -25.33 -20.43 18.86
N LEU A 364 -24.85 -21.57 18.37
CA LEU A 364 -24.62 -21.81 16.94
C LEU A 364 -25.86 -22.43 16.27
N PRO A 365 -26.09 -22.14 14.99
CA PRO A 365 -27.06 -22.88 14.19
C PRO A 365 -26.55 -24.30 13.92
N GLU A 366 -27.42 -25.15 13.38
CA GLU A 366 -27.04 -26.51 12.98
C GLU A 366 -25.91 -26.49 11.94
N ASN A 367 -25.08 -27.54 11.92
CA ASN A 367 -23.93 -27.60 11.01
C ASN A 367 -24.36 -27.53 9.52
N SER A 368 -25.57 -28.02 9.18
CA SER A 368 -26.18 -27.89 7.85
C SER A 368 -26.41 -26.43 7.46
N ALA A 369 -26.96 -25.62 8.37
CA ALA A 369 -27.18 -24.19 8.18
C ALA A 369 -25.86 -23.41 8.12
N LEU A 370 -24.88 -23.74 8.96
CA LEU A 370 -23.54 -23.15 8.88
C LEU A 370 -22.87 -23.43 7.53
N ALA A 371 -23.02 -24.65 7.00
CA ALA A 371 -22.48 -25.01 5.69
C ALA A 371 -23.18 -24.23 4.56
N GLU A 372 -24.48 -23.99 4.68
CA GLU A 372 -25.25 -23.14 3.76
C GLU A 372 -24.78 -21.68 3.81
N TYR A 373 -24.58 -21.12 5.01
CA TYR A 373 -24.06 -19.77 5.19
C TYR A 373 -22.67 -19.60 4.58
N LEU A 374 -21.77 -20.57 4.78
CA LEU A 374 -20.46 -20.55 4.15
C LEU A 374 -20.55 -20.62 2.62
N LYS A 375 -21.41 -21.48 2.08
CA LYS A 375 -21.65 -21.58 0.64
C LYS A 375 -22.13 -20.24 0.07
N LEU A 376 -23.10 -19.60 0.74
CA LEU A 376 -23.64 -18.32 0.32
C LEU A 376 -22.60 -17.19 0.40
N ALA A 377 -21.82 -17.11 1.48
CA ALA A 377 -20.73 -16.14 1.61
C ALA A 377 -19.70 -16.26 0.47
N LYS A 378 -19.24 -17.49 0.17
CA LYS A 378 -18.32 -17.77 -0.94
C LYS A 378 -18.89 -17.37 -2.30
N THR A 379 -20.16 -17.71 -2.55
CA THR A 379 -20.83 -17.31 -3.80
C THR A 379 -20.91 -15.80 -3.93
N ARG A 380 -21.28 -15.09 -2.85
CA ARG A 380 -21.36 -13.62 -2.85
C ARG A 380 -20.02 -12.94 -3.08
N GLU A 381 -18.97 -13.40 -2.39
CA GLU A 381 -17.60 -12.90 -2.57
C GLU A 381 -17.14 -13.06 -4.02
N SER A 382 -17.26 -14.27 -4.56
CA SER A 382 -16.86 -14.58 -5.94
C SER A 382 -17.68 -13.78 -6.96
N GLU A 383 -18.99 -13.70 -6.78
CA GLU A 383 -19.87 -12.93 -7.66
C GLU A 383 -19.51 -11.44 -7.65
N TYR A 384 -19.28 -10.85 -6.47
CA TYR A 384 -18.89 -9.45 -6.35
C TYR A 384 -17.53 -9.19 -7.01
N HIS A 385 -16.55 -10.09 -6.83
CA HIS A 385 -15.24 -10.00 -7.48
C HIS A 385 -15.37 -10.05 -9.01
N VAL A 386 -16.15 -10.98 -9.55
CA VAL A 386 -16.40 -11.08 -11.00
C VAL A 386 -17.07 -9.81 -11.54
N ARG A 387 -18.05 -9.25 -10.81
CA ARG A 387 -18.69 -7.99 -11.21
C ARG A 387 -17.68 -6.82 -11.19
N LEU A 388 -16.74 -6.78 -10.24
CA LEU A 388 -15.69 -5.74 -10.21
C LEU A 388 -14.68 -5.88 -11.35
N LYS A 389 -14.26 -7.10 -11.70
CA LYS A 389 -13.40 -7.34 -12.87
C LYS A 389 -14.04 -6.85 -14.16
N LYS A 390 -15.36 -7.02 -14.30
CA LYS A 390 -16.14 -6.49 -15.43
C LYS A 390 -16.28 -4.97 -15.40
N LEU A 391 -16.41 -4.38 -14.20
CA LEU A 391 -16.54 -2.93 -14.04
C LEU A 391 -15.22 -2.19 -14.28
N TYR A 392 -14.08 -2.78 -13.91
CA TYR A 392 -12.74 -2.20 -14.04
C TYR A 392 -11.81 -3.12 -14.84
N PRO A 393 -12.11 -3.39 -16.13
CA PRO A 393 -11.29 -4.26 -16.95
C PRO A 393 -10.00 -3.56 -17.34
N PHE A 394 -8.97 -4.36 -17.57
CA PHE A 394 -7.76 -3.92 -18.27
C PHE A 394 -7.74 -4.56 -19.66
N ARG A 395 -7.69 -3.74 -20.72
CA ARG A 395 -7.44 -4.19 -22.09
C ARG A 395 -6.43 -3.26 -22.74
N LEU A 396 -5.34 -3.82 -23.24
CA LEU A 396 -4.16 -3.07 -23.67
C LEU A 396 -4.43 -1.93 -24.66
N LEU A 397 -5.40 -2.09 -25.57
CA LEU A 397 -5.68 -1.12 -26.64
C LEU A 397 -6.79 -0.12 -26.29
N SER A 398 -7.71 -0.47 -25.39
CA SER A 398 -8.96 0.28 -25.17
C SER A 398 -9.16 0.75 -23.72
N GLU A 399 -8.72 -0.03 -22.73
CA GLU A 399 -8.84 0.22 -21.30
C GLU A 399 -7.47 0.00 -20.64
N ASN A 400 -6.56 0.95 -20.85
CA ASN A 400 -5.20 0.94 -20.32
C ASN A 400 -4.92 2.21 -19.49
N CYS A 401 -3.71 2.37 -18.96
CA CYS A 401 -3.41 3.47 -18.04
C CYS A 401 -3.56 4.86 -18.67
N THR A 402 -3.35 4.97 -19.98
CA THR A 402 -3.46 6.21 -20.75
C THR A 402 -4.89 6.48 -21.16
N THR A 403 -5.58 5.48 -21.71
CA THR A 403 -6.97 5.68 -22.17
C THR A 403 -7.88 5.98 -21.00
N GLU A 404 -7.80 5.23 -19.89
CA GLU A 404 -8.72 5.41 -18.77
C GLU A 404 -8.52 6.77 -18.07
N ILE A 405 -7.27 7.18 -17.80
CA ILE A 405 -7.05 8.46 -17.12
C ILE A 405 -7.48 9.65 -17.99
N LEU A 406 -7.17 9.64 -19.29
CA LEU A 406 -7.51 10.74 -20.18
C LEU A 406 -9.01 10.75 -20.53
N LYS A 407 -9.65 9.57 -20.67
CA LYS A 407 -11.12 9.49 -20.78
C LYS A 407 -11.78 10.10 -19.54
N ASN A 408 -11.32 9.76 -18.35
CA ASN A 408 -11.88 10.30 -17.12
C ASN A 408 -11.69 11.81 -17.03
N VAL A 409 -10.49 12.32 -17.35
CA VAL A 409 -10.24 13.78 -17.43
C VAL A 409 -11.28 14.44 -18.33
N GLN A 410 -11.46 13.96 -19.57
CA GLN A 410 -12.40 14.55 -20.52
C GLN A 410 -13.85 14.45 -20.04
N ASN A 411 -14.23 13.31 -19.45
CA ASN A 411 -15.57 13.07 -18.92
C ASN A 411 -15.88 13.92 -17.68
N SER A 412 -14.87 14.29 -16.88
CA SER A 412 -15.03 15.18 -15.71
C SER A 412 -15.63 16.53 -16.13
N PHE A 413 -15.15 17.10 -17.23
CA PHE A 413 -15.66 18.35 -17.79
C PHE A 413 -17.10 18.19 -18.31
N ASP A 414 -17.37 17.09 -19.04
CA ASP A 414 -18.71 16.80 -19.57
C ASP A 414 -19.77 16.68 -18.48
N ARG A 415 -19.45 15.96 -17.39
CA ARG A 415 -20.38 15.77 -16.27
C ARG A 415 -20.72 17.06 -15.55
N LYS A 416 -19.78 18.00 -15.47
CA LYS A 416 -19.98 19.31 -14.85
C LYS A 416 -20.54 20.34 -15.81
N GLY A 417 -20.74 20.00 -17.08
CA GLY A 417 -21.19 20.94 -18.10
C GLY A 417 -20.19 22.08 -18.34
N VAL A 418 -18.91 21.88 -17.99
CA VAL A 418 -17.85 22.86 -18.24
C VAL A 418 -17.19 22.52 -19.57
N PRO A 419 -17.01 23.48 -20.49
CA PRO A 419 -16.31 23.22 -21.74
C PRO A 419 -14.92 22.64 -21.50
N PHE A 420 -14.56 21.62 -22.28
CA PHE A 420 -13.22 21.04 -22.19
C PHE A 420 -12.17 22.04 -22.73
N PRO A 421 -11.07 22.33 -22.00
CA PRO A 421 -10.06 23.32 -22.41
C PRO A 421 -9.08 22.78 -23.47
N GLY A 422 -9.62 22.46 -24.65
CA GLY A 422 -8.85 21.96 -25.80
C GLY A 422 -9.67 21.04 -26.70
N GLU A 423 -8.96 20.29 -27.56
CA GLU A 423 -9.57 19.26 -28.39
C GLU A 423 -9.53 17.89 -27.70
N LYS A 424 -10.70 17.26 -27.60
CA LYS A 424 -10.83 15.92 -27.04
C LYS A 424 -10.21 14.87 -27.94
N ILE A 425 -9.58 13.88 -27.33
CA ILE A 425 -9.08 12.67 -27.94
C ILE A 425 -10.24 11.68 -28.10
N ASP A 426 -10.53 11.32 -29.35
CA ASP A 426 -11.31 10.12 -29.66
C ASP A 426 -10.37 8.90 -29.73
N PHE A 427 -10.41 8.07 -28.69
CA PHE A 427 -9.59 6.86 -28.60
C PHE A 427 -10.00 5.76 -29.57
N GLY A 428 -11.19 5.83 -30.20
CA GLY A 428 -11.62 4.84 -31.19
C GLY A 428 -10.80 4.89 -32.49
N PHE A 429 -10.27 6.07 -32.84
CA PHE A 429 -9.56 6.33 -34.10
C PHE A 429 -8.14 6.90 -33.91
N SER A 430 -7.66 6.99 -32.67
CA SER A 430 -6.38 7.64 -32.36
C SER A 430 -5.34 6.65 -31.80
N PRO A 431 -4.05 6.74 -32.20
CA PRO A 431 -2.96 6.00 -31.56
C PRO A 431 -2.65 6.52 -30.14
N ALA A 432 -3.39 7.52 -29.63
CA ALA A 432 -3.23 8.08 -28.29
C ALA A 432 -3.54 7.10 -27.14
N PHE A 433 -3.89 5.83 -27.40
CA PHE A 433 -3.82 4.79 -26.37
C PHE A 433 -2.37 4.48 -25.94
N ILE A 434 -1.37 4.92 -26.73
CA ILE A 434 0.05 4.83 -26.42
C ILE A 434 0.52 6.14 -25.73
N PRO A 435 1.14 6.07 -24.54
CA PRO A 435 1.53 7.23 -23.74
C PRO A 435 2.30 8.34 -24.48
N PHE A 436 3.21 7.98 -25.39
CA PHE A 436 3.99 8.98 -26.15
C PHE A 436 3.11 9.77 -27.13
N TYR A 437 2.22 9.08 -27.85
CA TYR A 437 1.27 9.73 -28.76
C TYR A 437 0.24 10.57 -27.99
N ALA A 438 -0.25 10.07 -26.85
CA ALA A 438 -1.09 10.86 -25.95
C ALA A 438 -0.40 12.14 -25.48
N SER A 439 0.84 12.05 -24.99
CA SER A 439 1.61 13.23 -24.56
C SER A 439 1.78 14.24 -25.70
N ARG A 440 2.06 13.76 -26.92
CA ARG A 440 2.14 14.63 -28.11
C ARG A 440 0.79 15.29 -28.41
N TRP A 441 -0.31 14.55 -28.39
CA TRP A 441 -1.66 15.08 -28.62
C TRP A 441 -2.02 16.15 -27.59
N VAL A 442 -1.96 15.82 -26.30
CA VAL A 442 -2.28 16.73 -25.19
C VAL A 442 -1.52 18.04 -25.36
N SER A 443 -0.24 17.95 -25.69
CA SER A 443 0.60 19.15 -25.79
C SER A 443 0.36 20.01 -27.03
N ASN A 444 -0.23 19.45 -28.07
CA ASN A 444 -0.54 20.18 -29.30
C ASN A 444 -1.95 20.73 -29.28
N ASN A 445 -2.88 20.05 -28.59
CA ASN A 445 -4.31 20.27 -28.74
C ASN A 445 -5.02 20.67 -27.45
N TRP A 446 -4.41 20.48 -26.27
CA TRP A 446 -4.93 20.99 -25.00
C TRP A 446 -4.27 22.30 -24.64
N ASN A 447 -4.99 23.16 -23.92
CA ASN A 447 -4.44 24.42 -23.45
C ASN A 447 -3.28 24.16 -22.46
N ASN A 448 -2.06 24.56 -22.81
CA ASN A 448 -0.87 24.27 -22.01
C ASN A 448 0.16 25.42 -22.06
N GLU A 449 0.99 25.49 -21.03
CA GLU A 449 2.04 26.52 -20.85
C GLU A 449 3.44 26.01 -21.21
N GLY A 450 3.53 24.75 -21.65
CA GLY A 450 4.77 24.13 -22.08
C GLY A 450 5.06 22.77 -21.43
N LYS A 451 6.24 22.25 -21.78
CA LYS A 451 6.72 20.94 -21.36
C LYS A 451 7.97 21.06 -20.50
N LYS A 452 8.03 20.27 -19.43
CA LYS A 452 9.24 20.03 -18.65
C LYS A 452 9.61 18.54 -18.73
N ILE A 453 10.89 18.26 -18.94
CA ILE A 453 11.42 16.88 -18.99
C ILE A 453 12.19 16.63 -17.70
N PHE A 454 11.79 15.61 -16.97
CA PHE A 454 12.53 15.09 -15.82
C PHE A 454 13.26 13.84 -16.26
N LEU A 455 14.58 13.94 -16.32
CA LEU A 455 15.45 12.85 -16.72
C LEU A 455 15.40 11.72 -15.71
N SER A 456 15.50 10.49 -16.19
CA SER A 456 15.78 9.35 -15.34
C SER A 456 17.06 9.53 -14.52
N TYR A 457 17.17 8.86 -13.37
CA TYR A 457 18.35 8.96 -12.49
C TYR A 457 19.67 8.77 -13.25
N ARG A 458 19.78 7.72 -14.07
CA ARG A 458 20.99 7.47 -14.87
C ARG A 458 21.30 8.63 -15.80
N ARG A 459 20.31 9.13 -16.56
CA ARG A 459 20.51 10.23 -17.51
C ARG A 459 20.88 11.53 -16.82
N LYS A 460 20.31 11.80 -15.65
CA LYS A 460 20.68 12.95 -14.82
C LYS A 460 22.13 12.84 -14.35
N LYS A 461 22.53 11.70 -13.75
CA LYS A 461 23.90 11.45 -13.30
C LYS A 461 24.92 11.48 -14.43
N LEU A 462 24.56 10.94 -15.60
CA LEU A 462 25.40 10.98 -16.79
C LEU A 462 25.61 12.42 -17.28
N ALA A 463 24.54 13.23 -17.31
CA ALA A 463 24.64 14.63 -17.66
C ALA A 463 25.51 15.42 -16.65
N GLU A 464 25.36 15.16 -15.35
CA GLU A 464 26.19 15.75 -14.29
C GLU A 464 27.68 15.38 -14.46
N LEU A 465 27.98 14.09 -14.68
CA LEU A 465 29.35 13.60 -14.90
C LEU A 465 30.00 14.19 -16.15
N LEU A 466 29.26 14.26 -17.26
CA LEU A 466 29.77 14.82 -18.51
C LEU A 466 29.91 16.34 -18.45
N LYS A 467 29.10 17.03 -17.63
CA LYS A 467 29.25 18.47 -17.37
C LYS A 467 30.51 18.76 -16.54
N GLN A 468 30.83 17.90 -15.57
CA GLN A 468 32.05 18.01 -14.78
C GLN A 468 33.31 17.61 -15.56
N ASN A 469 33.21 16.56 -16.39
CA ASN A 469 34.31 16.01 -17.17
C ASN A 469 33.84 15.59 -18.57
N PRO A 470 33.85 16.50 -19.56
CA PRO A 470 33.40 16.20 -20.92
C PRO A 470 34.45 15.33 -21.64
N ASN A 471 34.39 14.02 -21.42
CA ASN A 471 35.31 13.05 -22.00
C ASN A 471 34.54 11.91 -22.67
N TRP A 472 34.82 11.67 -23.94
CA TRP A 472 34.20 10.59 -24.73
C TRP A 472 34.45 9.20 -24.13
N LYS A 473 35.58 8.99 -23.42
CA LYS A 473 35.87 7.74 -22.70
C LYS A 473 34.89 7.49 -21.56
N ILE A 474 34.45 8.55 -20.87
CA ILE A 474 33.43 8.46 -19.82
C ILE A 474 32.11 8.09 -20.46
N HIS A 475 31.73 8.75 -21.56
CA HIS A 475 30.50 8.41 -22.28
C HIS A 475 30.48 6.93 -22.70
N TRP A 476 31.56 6.44 -23.31
CA TRP A 476 31.68 5.04 -23.73
C TRP A 476 31.64 4.06 -22.55
N ARG A 477 32.33 4.38 -21.43
CA ARG A 477 32.30 3.57 -20.21
C ARG A 477 30.90 3.47 -19.61
N GLU A 478 30.14 4.57 -19.60
CA GLU A 478 28.78 4.62 -19.06
C GLU A 478 27.70 4.06 -20.01
N SER A 479 28.06 3.72 -21.26
CA SER A 479 27.19 2.99 -22.19
C SER A 479 27.05 1.51 -21.82
N PHE A 480 28.03 0.91 -21.16
CA PHE A 480 28.02 -0.50 -20.78
C PHE A 480 27.62 -0.72 -19.32
N THR A 481 26.80 -1.73 -19.06
CA THR A 481 26.31 -2.05 -17.71
C THR A 481 27.41 -2.54 -16.76
N PHE A 482 28.44 -3.20 -17.28
CA PHE A 482 29.52 -3.78 -16.47
C PHE A 482 30.65 -2.80 -16.16
N SER A 483 30.78 -1.70 -16.91
CA SER A 483 31.80 -0.67 -16.65
C SER A 483 31.24 0.63 -16.11
N SER A 484 29.90 0.78 -16.08
CA SER A 484 29.25 1.98 -15.58
C SER A 484 29.64 2.27 -14.13
N SER A 485 30.01 3.52 -13.86
CA SER A 485 30.22 4.02 -12.50
C SER A 485 28.91 4.44 -11.82
N ILE A 486 27.85 4.67 -12.62
CA ILE A 486 26.52 5.06 -12.15
C ILE A 486 25.70 3.83 -11.75
N TYR A 487 25.69 2.79 -12.59
CA TYR A 487 24.85 1.61 -12.41
C TYR A 487 25.56 0.47 -11.67
N LYS A 488 24.79 -0.24 -10.84
CA LYS A 488 25.22 -1.49 -10.22
C LYS A 488 24.24 -2.59 -10.60
N SER A 489 24.77 -3.70 -11.13
CA SER A 489 23.97 -4.87 -11.47
C SER A 489 23.15 -5.35 -10.27
N ASN A 490 21.89 -5.67 -10.50
CA ASN A 490 20.94 -6.12 -9.49
C ASN A 490 20.02 -7.21 -10.07
N ARG A 491 19.24 -7.87 -9.21
CA ARG A 491 18.40 -9.02 -9.57
C ARG A 491 17.11 -8.66 -10.31
N GLU A 492 16.65 -7.41 -10.22
CA GLU A 492 15.41 -6.94 -10.86
C GLU A 492 15.60 -6.73 -12.37
N ASP A 493 16.84 -6.43 -12.77
CA ASP A 493 17.21 -6.24 -14.15
C ASP A 493 17.48 -7.55 -14.89
N HIS A 494 17.03 -7.61 -16.15
CA HIS A 494 17.43 -8.66 -17.08
C HIS A 494 18.87 -8.42 -17.58
N PHE A 495 19.48 -9.42 -18.20
CA PHE A 495 20.83 -9.26 -18.73
C PHE A 495 20.83 -8.40 -20.01
N PHE A 496 21.39 -7.19 -19.96
CA PHE A 496 21.65 -6.35 -21.12
C PHE A 496 23.06 -5.71 -21.01
N PRO A 497 23.96 -5.90 -21.99
CA PRO A 497 25.28 -5.28 -21.96
C PRO A 497 25.29 -3.76 -22.12
N LEU A 498 24.33 -3.20 -22.87
CA LEU A 498 24.32 -1.79 -23.26
C LEU A 498 23.03 -1.07 -22.86
N PHE A 499 23.19 0.14 -22.34
CA PHE A 499 22.10 1.08 -22.09
C PHE A 499 21.62 1.75 -23.37
N THR A 500 20.30 1.85 -23.55
CA THR A 500 19.66 2.38 -24.78
C THR A 500 18.86 3.67 -24.53
N ASP A 501 18.84 4.16 -23.29
CA ASP A 501 18.02 5.29 -22.82
C ASP A 501 18.59 6.67 -23.18
N ASP A 502 19.91 6.77 -23.43
CA ASP A 502 20.58 8.02 -23.82
C ASP A 502 20.93 8.10 -25.32
N VAL A 503 20.70 7.03 -26.08
CA VAL A 503 21.04 6.95 -27.50
C VAL A 503 19.80 6.77 -28.38
N PHE A 504 19.65 7.61 -29.40
CA PHE A 504 18.56 7.49 -30.39
C PHE A 504 19.04 6.81 -31.68
N TRP A 505 20.06 7.39 -32.34
CA TRP A 505 20.53 6.92 -33.65
C TRP A 505 21.26 5.59 -33.62
N SER A 506 22.05 5.32 -32.58
CA SER A 506 22.76 4.04 -32.40
C SER A 506 21.92 2.97 -31.70
N ARG A 507 20.65 3.27 -31.36
CA ARG A 507 19.77 2.35 -30.63
C ARG A 507 19.59 1.00 -31.32
N PRO A 508 19.38 0.90 -32.65
CA PRO A 508 19.27 -0.40 -33.31
C PRO A 508 20.54 -1.25 -33.16
N PHE A 509 21.73 -0.62 -33.24
CA PHE A 509 23.00 -1.32 -33.05
C PHE A 509 23.15 -1.85 -31.62
N TYR A 510 22.79 -1.03 -30.62
CA TYR A 510 22.81 -1.43 -29.21
C TYR A 510 21.77 -2.52 -28.94
N GLY A 511 20.61 -2.43 -29.58
CA GLY A 511 19.56 -3.44 -29.55
C GLY A 511 20.01 -4.79 -30.10
N ILE A 512 20.78 -4.81 -31.20
CA ILE A 512 21.39 -6.04 -31.74
C ILE A 512 22.34 -6.66 -30.71
N VAL A 513 23.25 -5.89 -30.14
CA VAL A 513 24.20 -6.40 -29.12
C VAL A 513 23.45 -6.97 -27.92
N ASN A 514 22.43 -6.27 -27.44
CA ASN A 514 21.60 -6.72 -26.33
C ASN A 514 20.79 -7.98 -26.67
N LEU A 515 20.25 -8.08 -27.89
CA LEU A 515 19.52 -9.25 -28.37
C LEU A 515 20.45 -10.48 -28.47
N THR A 516 21.64 -10.33 -29.04
CA THR A 516 22.63 -11.41 -29.13
C THR A 516 23.06 -11.88 -27.73
N ALA A 517 23.26 -10.94 -26.80
CA ALA A 517 23.57 -11.24 -25.42
C ALA A 517 22.42 -11.97 -24.70
N GLY A 518 21.17 -11.55 -24.93
CA GLY A 518 19.97 -12.24 -24.45
C GLY A 518 19.83 -13.66 -25.01
N LEU A 519 20.20 -13.88 -26.28
CA LEU A 519 20.17 -15.20 -26.92
C LEU A 519 21.17 -16.14 -26.25
N GLY A 520 22.40 -15.67 -26.06
CA GLY A 520 23.44 -16.41 -25.34
C GLY A 520 23.04 -16.74 -23.91
N ALA A 521 22.49 -15.77 -23.17
CA ALA A 521 22.01 -15.98 -21.81
C ALA A 521 20.85 -17.00 -21.74
N THR A 522 19.94 -16.97 -22.72
CA THR A 522 18.83 -17.93 -22.82
C THR A 522 19.35 -19.35 -23.08
N LEU A 523 20.30 -19.52 -24.01
CA LEU A 523 20.90 -20.82 -24.30
C LEU A 523 21.64 -21.41 -23.09
N ILE A 524 22.40 -20.59 -22.37
CA ILE A 524 23.02 -20.97 -21.10
C ILE A 524 21.94 -21.33 -20.07
N GLY A 525 20.87 -20.54 -20.02
CA GLY A 525 19.72 -20.78 -19.14
C GLY A 525 19.05 -22.13 -19.40
N ILE A 526 18.91 -22.58 -20.66
CA ILE A 526 18.37 -23.91 -20.99
C ILE A 526 19.25 -25.01 -20.39
N ILE A 527 20.58 -24.87 -20.48
CA ILE A 527 21.54 -25.85 -19.97
C ILE A 527 21.51 -25.91 -18.43
N VAL A 528 21.38 -24.76 -17.78
CA VAL A 528 21.40 -24.63 -16.30
C VAL A 528 20.01 -24.77 -15.68
N SER A 529 18.94 -24.76 -16.49
CA SER A 529 17.53 -24.85 -16.06
C SER A 529 17.22 -25.97 -15.06
N PRO A 530 17.83 -27.18 -15.15
CA PRO A 530 17.62 -28.24 -14.17
C PRO A 530 18.18 -27.93 -12.77
N LEU A 531 19.11 -26.98 -12.66
CA LEU A 531 19.83 -26.61 -11.43
C LEU A 531 19.29 -25.34 -10.78
N ASP A 532 18.75 -24.39 -11.56
CA ASP A 532 18.27 -23.09 -11.08
C ASP A 532 16.74 -22.91 -11.19
N GLY A 533 16.02 -23.99 -11.46
CA GLY A 533 14.56 -23.95 -11.62
C GLY A 533 14.09 -23.15 -12.84
N GLY A 534 14.98 -22.84 -13.79
CA GLY A 534 14.65 -22.09 -15.01
C GLY A 534 14.72 -20.56 -14.86
N GLU A 535 15.22 -20.03 -13.74
CA GLU A 535 15.31 -18.58 -13.51
C GLU A 535 16.16 -17.88 -14.59
N ARG A 536 17.34 -18.42 -14.93
CA ARG A 536 18.21 -17.82 -15.96
C ARG A 536 17.62 -17.93 -17.36
N PHE A 537 16.90 -19.01 -17.64
CA PHE A 537 16.16 -19.14 -18.90
C PHE A 537 15.09 -18.05 -19.02
N GLN A 538 14.27 -17.86 -17.98
CA GLN A 538 13.23 -16.82 -17.96
C GLN A 538 13.83 -15.42 -18.12
N LYS A 539 14.91 -15.09 -17.39
CA LYS A 539 15.58 -13.79 -17.48
C LYS A 539 16.25 -13.55 -18.83
N GLY A 540 16.85 -14.59 -19.43
CA GLY A 540 17.41 -14.54 -20.78
C GLY A 540 16.32 -14.29 -21.82
N PHE A 541 15.21 -15.02 -21.73
CA PHE A 541 14.08 -14.89 -22.63
C PHE A 541 13.40 -13.52 -22.52
N GLN A 542 13.25 -12.99 -21.30
CA GLN A 542 12.75 -11.62 -21.08
C GLN A 542 13.71 -10.59 -21.70
N SER A 543 15.03 -10.74 -21.53
CA SER A 543 16.01 -9.85 -22.18
C SER A 543 15.88 -9.83 -23.71
N LEU A 544 15.65 -10.99 -24.32
CA LEU A 544 15.36 -11.10 -25.76
C LEU A 544 14.11 -10.32 -26.15
N PHE A 545 13.01 -10.60 -25.45
CA PHE A 545 11.72 -10.00 -25.72
C PHE A 545 11.76 -8.47 -25.61
N PHE A 546 12.45 -7.95 -24.60
CA PHE A 546 12.56 -6.51 -24.37
C PHE A 546 13.60 -5.79 -25.24
N SER A 547 14.56 -6.52 -25.81
CA SER A 547 15.53 -5.94 -26.75
C SER A 547 15.02 -5.91 -28.20
N PHE A 548 13.99 -6.70 -28.52
CA PHE A 548 13.44 -6.76 -29.89
C PHE A 548 12.87 -5.40 -30.39
N PRO A 549 12.09 -4.63 -29.61
CA PRO A 549 11.58 -3.34 -30.06
C PRO A 549 12.65 -2.27 -30.29
N GLU A 550 13.84 -2.41 -29.69
CA GLU A 550 14.97 -1.48 -29.87
C GLU A 550 15.50 -1.47 -31.32
N LEU A 551 15.28 -2.55 -32.07
CA LEU A 551 15.62 -2.66 -33.49
C LEU A 551 14.83 -1.67 -34.37
N ALA A 552 13.65 -1.25 -33.91
CA ALA A 552 12.77 -0.30 -34.59
C ALA A 552 12.76 1.08 -33.90
N PHE A 553 13.86 1.45 -33.23
CA PHE A 553 14.01 2.71 -32.48
C PHE A 553 13.06 2.89 -31.29
N PHE A 554 12.30 1.88 -30.87
CA PHE A 554 11.51 1.97 -29.65
C PHE A 554 12.41 1.79 -28.43
N ASN A 555 12.38 2.76 -27.51
CA ASN A 555 13.11 2.65 -26.26
C ASN A 555 12.34 1.76 -25.29
N ILE A 556 12.94 0.65 -24.89
CA ILE A 556 12.49 -0.13 -23.74
C ILE A 556 13.57 -0.01 -22.68
N ARG A 557 13.21 0.60 -21.56
CA ARG A 557 14.16 0.96 -20.51
C ARG A 557 14.86 -0.29 -19.97
N LYS A 558 16.14 -0.07 -19.62
CA LYS A 558 17.08 -1.03 -19.06
C LYS A 558 17.73 -0.43 -17.81
N GLY A 559 17.72 -1.14 -16.69
CA GLY A 559 18.41 -0.73 -15.45
C GLY A 559 17.50 -0.10 -14.41
N THR A 560 17.31 -0.75 -13.26
CA THR A 560 16.71 -0.24 -12.01
C THR A 560 17.78 0.21 -11.03
N PHE A 561 17.36 1.09 -10.11
CA PHE A 561 18.24 1.70 -9.11
C PHE A 561 17.65 1.53 -7.71
N PRO A 562 17.42 0.28 -7.24
CA PRO A 562 16.81 0.01 -5.93
C PRO A 562 17.68 0.42 -4.73
N MET A 563 18.91 0.88 -4.99
CA MET A 563 19.93 1.22 -4.00
C MET A 563 20.17 2.74 -3.90
N VAL A 564 19.31 3.56 -4.52
CA VAL A 564 19.42 5.01 -4.44
C VAL A 564 18.68 5.50 -3.21
N SER A 565 19.37 6.29 -2.39
CA SER A 565 18.83 6.86 -1.16
C SER A 565 17.78 7.93 -1.46
N ILE A 566 16.76 8.06 -0.59
CA ILE A 566 15.80 9.16 -0.65
C ILE A 566 16.49 10.53 -0.46
N LYS A 567 17.67 10.54 0.17
CA LYS A 567 18.51 11.75 0.34
C LYS A 567 19.19 12.19 -0.96
N GLU A 568 19.23 11.32 -1.97
CA GLU A 568 19.75 11.66 -3.30
C GLU A 568 18.66 12.24 -4.21
N ILE A 569 17.40 12.34 -3.74
CA ILE A 569 16.34 13.01 -4.50
C ILE A 569 16.72 14.49 -4.64
N PRO A 570 16.88 15.00 -5.86
CA PRO A 570 17.19 16.41 -6.07
C PRO A 570 16.04 17.32 -5.62
N ASP A 571 16.37 18.46 -4.98
CA ASP A 571 15.42 19.49 -4.55
C ASP A 571 14.41 19.91 -5.65
N GLU A 572 14.83 19.86 -6.91
CA GLU A 572 14.02 20.14 -8.11
C GLU A 572 12.78 19.25 -8.27
N TYR A 573 12.77 18.07 -7.64
CA TYR A 573 11.59 17.19 -7.60
C TYR A 573 10.60 17.61 -6.50
N PHE A 574 11.08 18.26 -5.43
CA PHE A 574 10.27 18.80 -4.33
C PHE A 574 9.75 20.22 -4.60
N GLN A 575 10.28 20.93 -5.60
CA GLN A 575 9.97 22.35 -5.92
C GLN A 575 8.49 22.66 -6.22
N PHE A 576 7.63 21.65 -6.38
CA PHE A 576 6.22 21.86 -6.67
C PHE A 576 5.31 21.52 -5.49
N GLN A 577 5.85 21.39 -4.26
CA GLN A 577 5.05 21.28 -3.04
C GLN A 577 4.40 22.63 -2.65
N ASP A 578 4.92 23.75 -3.17
CA ASP A 578 4.53 25.11 -2.79
C ASP A 578 3.46 25.76 -3.70
N GLU A 579 2.95 25.05 -4.72
CA GLU A 579 1.84 25.53 -5.55
C GLU A 579 0.53 24.87 -5.08
N GLU A 580 -0.24 25.59 -4.24
CA GLU A 580 -1.64 25.29 -3.87
C GLU A 580 -2.55 25.19 -5.10
#